data_AF-A0A0Q5Q2N1-F1
#
_entry.id   AF-A0A0Q5Q2N1-F1
#
_cell.length_a   1.000
_cell.length_b   1.000
_cell.length_c   1.000
_cell.angle_alpha   90.00
_cell.angle_beta   90.00
_cell.angle_gamma   90.00
#
_symmetry.space_group_name_H-M   'P 1'
#
loop_
_entity.id
_entity.type
_entity.pdbx_description
1 polymer ?
#
loop_
_entity_poly.entity_id
_entity_poly.type
_entity_poly.pdbx_seq_one_letter_code
_entity_poly.pdbx_strand_id
1 'polypeptide(L)'
;MIVDDAIARDLCIATSRCTGLEYVVVFDMFTGEVIGQRSGKPDSAGFSLAVREAALDSQRKLKVVHSHPQDKALSLSPVDLIVLWDYEGIYELEAVTPDGSWFLARAGAHSRELSKAYVGRAFNDLYKICLNVKGHDPLSSAEARYLDEASTDLYCRALAKRGTITYECGLSRRLEIAWNPHSRLRDELVRLTVARSRIPQRY
;
A
#
# COMPACT_ATOMS: atom_id res chain seq x y z
N MET A 1 11.03 -0.85 -23.16
CA MET A 1 9.59 -1.15 -23.24
C MET A 1 8.84 0.07 -22.75
N ILE A 2 7.86 0.57 -23.50
CA ILE A 2 6.99 1.68 -23.06
C ILE A 2 5.74 1.04 -22.46
N VAL A 3 5.38 1.45 -21.26
CA VAL A 3 4.19 0.99 -20.54
C VAL A 3 3.38 2.18 -20.04
N ASP A 4 2.08 1.95 -19.89
CA ASP A 4 1.18 2.80 -19.12
C ASP A 4 0.64 2.02 -17.91
N ASP A 5 -0.24 2.65 -17.15
CA ASP A 5 -0.90 2.05 -15.99
C ASP A 5 -1.58 0.71 -16.32
N ALA A 6 -2.33 0.63 -17.42
CA ALA A 6 -3.08 -0.58 -17.76
C ALA A 6 -2.14 -1.73 -18.10
N ILE A 7 -1.13 -1.46 -18.93
CA ILE A 7 -0.13 -2.46 -19.33
C ILE A 7 0.68 -2.93 -18.12
N ALA A 8 1.10 -2.03 -17.23
CA ALA A 8 1.84 -2.39 -16.03
C ALA A 8 1.02 -3.27 -15.08
N ARG A 9 -0.26 -2.94 -14.86
CA ARG A 9 -1.19 -3.75 -14.05
C ARG A 9 -1.38 -5.14 -14.66
N ASP A 10 -1.69 -5.20 -15.95
CA ASP A 10 -1.91 -6.48 -16.66
C ASP A 10 -0.67 -7.37 -16.62
N LEU A 11 0.52 -6.79 -16.79
CA LEU A 11 1.79 -7.51 -16.68
C LEU A 11 1.99 -8.07 -15.26
N CYS A 12 1.70 -7.28 -14.22
CA CYS A 12 1.82 -7.73 -12.83
C CYS A 12 0.82 -8.85 -12.49
N ILE A 13 -0.42 -8.73 -12.96
CA ILE A 13 -1.49 -9.72 -12.76
C ILE A 13 -1.15 -11.02 -13.48
N ALA A 14 -0.80 -10.94 -14.78
CA ALA A 14 -0.47 -12.10 -15.59
C ALA A 14 0.75 -12.85 -15.02
N THR A 15 1.82 -12.12 -14.67
CA THR A 15 3.04 -12.73 -14.13
C THR A 15 2.79 -13.40 -12.80
N SER A 16 2.02 -12.76 -11.90
CA SER A 16 1.70 -13.36 -10.60
C SER A 16 0.82 -14.60 -10.73
N ARG A 17 -0.18 -14.59 -11.61
CA ARG A 17 -1.01 -15.77 -11.91
C ARG A 17 -0.18 -16.94 -12.46
N CYS A 18 0.82 -16.66 -13.31
CA CYS A 18 1.65 -17.70 -13.91
C CYS A 18 2.69 -18.29 -12.95
N THR A 19 3.23 -17.47 -12.04
CA THR A 19 4.38 -17.86 -11.20
C THR A 19 4.01 -18.14 -9.74
N GLY A 20 2.87 -17.66 -9.26
CA GLY A 20 2.52 -17.64 -7.84
C GLY A 20 3.38 -16.69 -6.99
N LEU A 21 4.18 -15.83 -7.62
CA LEU A 21 5.09 -14.89 -6.96
C LEU A 21 4.54 -13.45 -7.03
N GLU A 22 5.09 -12.58 -6.19
CA GLU A 22 4.92 -11.13 -6.35
C GLU A 22 5.74 -10.67 -7.57
N TYR A 23 5.18 -9.72 -8.31
CA TYR A 23 5.88 -9.07 -9.42
C TYR A 23 5.80 -7.56 -9.23
N VAL A 24 6.93 -6.88 -9.45
CA VAL A 24 7.05 -5.42 -9.34
C VAL A 24 7.54 -4.87 -10.67
N VAL A 25 6.92 -3.78 -11.12
CA VAL A 25 7.34 -2.97 -12.27
C VAL A 25 7.50 -1.54 -11.80
N VAL A 26 8.62 -0.90 -12.18
CA VAL A 26 8.87 0.52 -11.95
C VAL A 26 9.09 1.20 -13.30
N PHE A 27 8.32 2.23 -13.57
CA PHE A 27 8.39 2.97 -14.83
C PHE A 27 8.30 4.47 -14.63
N ASP A 28 8.86 5.22 -15.57
CA ASP A 28 8.78 6.67 -15.60
C ASP A 28 7.42 7.11 -16.15
N MET A 29 6.70 7.93 -15.38
CA MET A 29 5.31 8.30 -15.67
C MET A 29 5.17 9.25 -16.86
N PHE A 30 6.24 9.95 -17.25
CA PHE A 30 6.19 10.88 -18.39
C PHE A 30 6.51 10.18 -19.71
N THR A 31 7.49 9.29 -19.67
CA THR A 31 8.00 8.60 -20.88
C THR A 31 7.40 7.21 -21.08
N GLY A 32 6.82 6.63 -20.03
CA GLY A 32 6.42 5.22 -19.98
C GLY A 32 7.60 4.25 -19.96
N GLU A 33 8.85 4.73 -19.85
CA GLU A 33 10.02 3.87 -19.87
C GLU A 33 10.08 3.00 -18.61
N VAL A 34 10.19 1.68 -18.80
CA VAL A 34 10.44 0.74 -17.69
C VAL A 34 11.88 0.89 -17.19
N ILE A 35 12.02 1.36 -15.96
CA ILE A 35 13.30 1.52 -15.26
C ILE A 35 13.76 0.19 -14.68
N GLY A 36 12.83 -0.64 -14.21
CA GLY A 36 13.15 -1.97 -13.74
C GLY A 36 11.92 -2.80 -13.39
N GLN A 37 12.12 -4.11 -13.34
CA GLN A 37 11.08 -5.07 -12.99
C GLN A 37 11.68 -6.30 -12.31
N ARG A 38 10.92 -6.96 -11.43
CA ARG A 38 11.41 -8.11 -10.67
C ARG A 38 10.28 -9.00 -10.18
N SER A 39 10.50 -10.31 -10.20
CA SER A 39 9.70 -11.30 -9.46
C SER A 39 10.38 -11.72 -8.15
N GLY A 40 9.58 -12.00 -7.12
CA GLY A 40 10.11 -12.42 -5.82
C GLY A 40 9.04 -13.01 -4.91
N LYS A 41 9.49 -13.61 -3.80
CA LYS A 41 8.58 -13.93 -2.69
C LYS A 41 8.06 -12.64 -2.06
N PRO A 42 6.91 -12.70 -1.37
CA PRO A 42 6.53 -11.71 -0.36
C PRO A 42 7.73 -11.19 0.43
N ASP A 43 7.87 -9.87 0.50
CA ASP A 43 8.92 -9.17 1.26
C ASP A 43 10.36 -9.29 0.71
N SER A 44 10.55 -9.84 -0.49
CA SER A 44 11.89 -10.07 -1.08
C SER A 44 12.13 -9.42 -2.45
N ALA A 45 11.09 -8.84 -3.06
CA ALA A 45 11.18 -8.14 -4.34
C ALA A 45 11.80 -6.74 -4.18
N GLY A 46 13.06 -6.68 -3.72
CA GLY A 46 13.77 -5.41 -3.58
C GLY A 46 14.15 -4.80 -4.94
N PHE A 47 14.28 -3.47 -4.98
CA PHE A 47 14.70 -2.72 -6.17
C PHE A 47 16.11 -3.05 -6.63
N SER A 48 16.30 -3.09 -7.95
CA SER A 48 17.62 -3.13 -8.60
C SER A 48 18.38 -1.83 -8.33
N LEU A 49 19.70 -1.84 -8.58
CA LEU A 49 20.53 -0.63 -8.42
C LEU A 49 20.01 0.53 -9.29
N ALA A 50 19.71 0.27 -10.57
CA ALA A 50 19.20 1.27 -11.50
C ALA A 50 17.87 1.89 -11.02
N VAL A 51 16.95 1.07 -10.48
CA VAL A 51 15.71 1.58 -9.91
C VAL A 51 16.00 2.45 -8.68
N ARG A 52 16.89 2.03 -7.78
CA ARG A 52 17.23 2.83 -6.59
C ARG A 52 17.84 4.18 -6.97
N GLU A 53 18.76 4.20 -7.93
CA GLU A 53 19.40 5.44 -8.41
C GLU A 53 18.37 6.38 -9.03
N ALA A 54 17.51 5.88 -9.92
CA ALA A 54 16.45 6.68 -10.53
C ALA A 54 15.42 7.18 -9.50
N ALA A 55 15.12 6.36 -8.49
CA ALA A 55 14.13 6.66 -7.46
C ALA A 55 14.66 7.66 -6.40
N LEU A 56 15.97 7.92 -6.35
CA LEU A 56 16.56 8.98 -5.53
C LEU A 56 16.54 10.36 -6.22
N ASP A 57 16.28 10.40 -7.54
CA ASP A 57 16.18 11.65 -8.29
C ASP A 57 14.80 12.30 -8.09
N SER A 58 14.75 13.39 -7.31
CA SER A 58 13.52 14.11 -6.98
C SER A 58 12.87 14.81 -8.18
N GLN A 59 13.56 14.92 -9.31
CA GLN A 59 13.00 15.52 -10.53
C GLN A 59 12.24 14.49 -11.38
N ARG A 60 12.46 13.19 -11.13
CA ARG A 60 11.71 12.12 -11.79
C ARG A 60 10.37 11.90 -11.12
N LYS A 61 9.43 11.37 -11.90
CA LYS A 61 8.17 10.84 -11.40
C LYS A 61 8.03 9.41 -11.86
N LEU A 62 8.34 8.50 -10.96
CA LEU A 62 8.26 7.07 -11.19
C LEU A 62 7.00 6.52 -10.53
N LYS A 63 6.42 5.51 -11.17
CA LYS A 63 5.34 4.71 -10.62
C LYS A 63 5.82 3.30 -10.37
N VAL A 64 5.48 2.78 -9.19
CA VAL A 64 5.67 1.38 -8.82
C VAL A 64 4.33 0.68 -8.90
N VAL A 65 4.24 -0.38 -9.69
CA VAL A 65 3.08 -1.29 -9.69
C VAL A 65 3.57 -2.64 -9.23
N HIS A 66 2.90 -3.23 -8.24
CA HIS A 66 3.21 -4.57 -7.79
C HIS A 66 1.97 -5.43 -7.61
N SER A 67 2.13 -6.73 -7.81
CA SER A 67 1.06 -7.70 -7.56
C SER A 67 1.25 -8.43 -6.24
N HIS A 68 0.13 -8.72 -5.59
CA HIS A 68 0.06 -9.72 -4.52
C HIS A 68 -0.36 -11.07 -5.10
N PRO A 69 0.26 -12.20 -4.71
CA PRO A 69 -0.15 -13.53 -5.16
C PRO A 69 -1.55 -13.90 -4.64
N GLN A 70 -2.11 -14.98 -5.19
CA GLN A 70 -3.41 -15.50 -4.76
C GLN A 70 -3.46 -15.68 -3.24
N ASP A 71 -4.60 -15.32 -2.64
CA ASP A 71 -4.90 -15.35 -1.20
C ASP A 71 -4.40 -14.19 -0.32
N LYS A 72 -3.69 -13.22 -0.88
CA LYS A 72 -3.41 -11.98 -0.15
C LYS A 72 -4.57 -10.98 -0.25
N ALA A 73 -4.68 -10.17 0.80
CA ALA A 73 -5.63 -9.09 0.92
C ALA A 73 -5.16 -7.89 0.07
N LEU A 74 -6.08 -7.17 -0.60
CA LEU A 74 -5.70 -5.98 -1.38
C LEU A 74 -5.21 -4.90 -0.41
N SER A 75 -3.89 -4.71 -0.34
CA SER A 75 -3.28 -3.83 0.64
C SER A 75 -1.96 -3.23 0.14
N LEU A 76 -1.64 -2.05 0.65
CA LEU A 76 -0.28 -1.53 0.72
C LEU A 76 0.29 -1.91 2.08
N SER A 77 1.39 -2.64 2.06
CA SER A 77 2.15 -2.96 3.26
C SER A 77 2.82 -1.69 3.81
N PRO A 78 3.23 -1.69 5.10
CA PRO A 78 4.07 -0.62 5.62
C PRO A 78 5.34 -0.40 4.81
N VAL A 79 5.91 -1.45 4.20
CA VAL A 79 7.11 -1.38 3.36
C VAL A 79 6.84 -0.60 2.08
N ASP A 80 5.68 -0.82 1.45
CA ASP A 80 5.27 -0.10 0.25
C ASP A 80 5.17 1.41 0.54
N LEU A 81 4.61 1.76 1.69
CA LEU A 81 4.46 3.17 2.06
C LEU A 81 5.81 3.79 2.46
N ILE A 82 6.73 3.00 3.04
CA ILE A 82 8.13 3.42 3.25
C ILE A 82 8.81 3.74 1.92
N VAL A 83 8.58 2.95 0.87
CA VAL A 83 9.13 3.23 -0.47
C VAL A 83 8.71 4.61 -0.96
N LEU A 84 7.43 4.99 -0.80
CA LEU A 84 6.94 6.33 -1.18
C LEU A 84 7.62 7.47 -0.42
N TRP A 85 8.19 7.23 0.76
CA TRP A 85 8.92 8.27 1.50
C TRP A 85 10.43 8.17 1.31
N ASP A 86 10.98 6.98 1.11
CA ASP A 86 12.41 6.77 1.01
C ASP A 86 13.00 7.05 -0.36
N TYR A 87 12.14 7.16 -1.36
CA TYR A 87 12.56 7.42 -2.71
C TYR A 87 11.75 8.59 -3.28
N GLU A 88 12.36 9.77 -3.29
CA GLU A 88 11.72 11.03 -3.69
C GLU A 88 11.26 11.04 -5.15
N GLY A 89 11.89 10.23 -6.00
CA GLY A 89 11.47 10.01 -7.37
C GLY A 89 10.27 9.08 -7.52
N ILE A 90 9.88 8.31 -6.49
CA ILE A 90 8.66 7.50 -6.53
C ILE A 90 7.46 8.36 -6.15
N TYR A 91 6.62 8.65 -7.13
CA TYR A 91 5.45 9.49 -6.97
C TYR A 91 4.17 8.68 -6.70
N GLU A 92 4.03 7.53 -7.36
CA GLU A 92 2.88 6.63 -7.20
C GLU A 92 3.31 5.22 -6.86
N LEU A 93 2.54 4.57 -6.00
CA LEU A 93 2.68 3.15 -5.72
C LEU A 93 1.31 2.47 -5.74
N GLU A 94 1.20 1.41 -6.52
CA GLU A 94 -0.02 0.66 -6.73
C GLU A 94 0.18 -0.83 -6.42
N ALA A 95 -0.67 -1.37 -5.56
CA ALA A 95 -0.85 -2.80 -5.40
C ALA A 95 -2.00 -3.28 -6.28
N VAL A 96 -1.83 -4.42 -6.93
CA VAL A 96 -2.90 -5.11 -7.67
C VAL A 96 -3.07 -6.56 -7.23
N THR A 97 -4.30 -7.04 -7.28
CA THR A 97 -4.62 -8.45 -7.02
C THR A 97 -4.98 -9.19 -8.31
N PRO A 98 -4.87 -10.53 -8.33
CA PRO A 98 -5.16 -11.31 -9.53
C PRO A 98 -6.60 -11.17 -10.04
N ASP A 99 -7.54 -10.65 -9.24
CA ASP A 99 -8.93 -10.41 -9.66
C ASP A 99 -9.15 -9.03 -10.31
N GLY A 100 -8.09 -8.24 -10.49
CA GLY A 100 -8.13 -6.92 -11.11
C GLY A 100 -8.40 -5.76 -10.15
N SER A 101 -8.52 -6.05 -8.85
CA SER A 101 -8.62 -4.98 -7.84
C SER A 101 -7.27 -4.30 -7.63
N TRP A 102 -7.30 -3.03 -7.27
CA TRP A 102 -6.10 -2.21 -7.13
C TRP A 102 -6.23 -1.17 -6.02
N PHE A 103 -5.09 -0.86 -5.41
CA PHE A 103 -4.96 0.15 -4.37
C PHE A 103 -3.76 1.03 -4.68
N LEU A 104 -4.00 2.32 -4.87
CA LEU A 104 -3.03 3.31 -5.30
C LEU A 104 -2.81 4.33 -4.18
N ALA A 105 -1.55 4.60 -3.84
CA ALA A 105 -1.15 5.73 -3.02
C ALA A 105 -0.21 6.64 -3.80
N ARG A 106 -0.34 7.95 -3.58
CA ARG A 106 0.51 8.99 -4.18
C ARG A 106 1.21 9.78 -3.09
N ALA A 107 2.48 10.10 -3.30
CA ALA A 107 3.24 10.93 -2.39
C ALA A 107 2.60 12.33 -2.27
N GLY A 108 2.38 12.80 -1.04
CA GLY A 108 1.92 14.16 -0.73
C GLY A 108 3.08 15.12 -0.45
N ALA A 109 2.74 16.37 -0.12
CA ALA A 109 3.72 17.47 -0.02
C ALA A 109 4.53 17.54 1.30
N HIS A 110 4.38 16.58 2.22
CA HIS A 110 4.92 16.69 3.59
C HIS A 110 6.25 15.96 3.84
N SER A 111 6.95 16.40 4.91
CA SER A 111 8.32 16.00 5.22
C SER A 111 8.47 14.52 5.61
N ARG A 112 9.49 13.91 5.03
CA ARG A 112 9.94 12.51 5.15
C ARG A 112 9.99 11.98 6.59
N GLU A 113 10.38 12.83 7.54
CA GLU A 113 10.58 12.47 8.95
C GLU A 113 9.27 12.30 9.74
N LEU A 114 8.26 13.14 9.48
CA LEU A 114 6.95 13.06 10.13
C LEU A 114 6.17 11.82 9.67
N SER A 115 6.33 11.45 8.40
CA SER A 115 5.67 10.31 7.78
C SER A 115 6.18 8.99 8.38
N LYS A 116 7.51 8.79 8.47
CA LYS A 116 8.12 7.56 9.00
C LYS A 116 7.78 7.27 10.47
N ALA A 117 7.85 8.30 11.32
CA ALA A 117 7.58 8.14 12.75
C ALA A 117 6.11 7.79 13.05
N TYR A 118 5.21 8.10 12.13
CA TYR A 118 3.78 7.82 12.25
C TYR A 118 3.43 6.39 11.84
N VAL A 119 4.09 5.85 10.80
CA VAL A 119 3.89 4.46 10.32
C VAL A 119 4.05 3.45 11.43
N GLY A 120 5.21 3.53 12.09
CA GLY A 120 5.58 2.56 13.11
C GLY A 120 4.63 2.60 14.32
N ARG A 121 3.98 3.74 14.57
CA ARG A 121 3.01 3.89 15.67
C ARG A 121 1.61 3.48 15.27
N ALA A 122 1.09 3.98 14.16
CA ALA A 122 -0.27 3.69 13.72
C ALA A 122 -0.45 2.20 13.39
N PHE A 123 0.55 1.55 12.80
CA PHE A 123 0.51 0.10 12.58
C PHE A 123 0.45 -0.69 13.90
N ASN A 124 1.32 -0.34 14.86
CA ASN A 124 1.32 -0.95 16.19
C ASN A 124 0.01 -0.73 16.95
N ASP A 125 -0.58 0.45 16.86
CA ASP A 125 -1.83 0.78 17.55
C ASP A 125 -3.03 0.05 16.93
N LEU A 126 -3.11 -0.02 15.60
CA LEU A 126 -4.14 -0.80 14.90
C LEU A 126 -4.03 -2.28 15.22
N TYR A 127 -2.82 -2.85 15.17
CA TYR A 127 -2.58 -4.25 15.52
C TYR A 127 -2.99 -4.56 16.96
N LYS A 128 -2.64 -3.69 17.92
CA LYS A 128 -3.05 -3.83 19.33
C LYS A 128 -4.55 -3.70 19.53
N ILE A 129 -5.23 -2.81 18.80
CA ILE A 129 -6.69 -2.69 18.86
C ILE A 129 -7.34 -3.97 18.36
N CYS A 130 -6.85 -4.55 17.27
CA CYS A 130 -7.39 -5.79 16.71
C CYS A 130 -7.20 -6.99 17.66
N LEU A 131 -6.03 -7.10 18.28
CA LEU A 131 -5.76 -8.14 19.28
C LEU A 131 -6.62 -8.00 20.55
N ASN A 132 -6.86 -6.76 21.01
CA ASN A 132 -7.62 -6.51 22.23
C ASN A 132 -9.13 -6.72 22.08
N VAL A 133 -9.69 -6.59 20.86
CA VAL A 133 -11.13 -6.80 20.62
C VAL A 133 -11.52 -8.28 20.67
N LYS A 134 -10.59 -9.21 20.39
CA LYS A 134 -10.88 -10.65 20.28
C LYS A 134 -10.54 -11.50 21.49
N GLY A 135 -9.73 -11.00 22.43
CA GLY A 135 -9.30 -11.78 23.59
C GLY A 135 -8.53 -13.04 23.20
N HIS A 136 -7.24 -12.91 22.87
CA HIS A 136 -6.25 -13.99 22.70
C HIS A 136 -6.55 -15.17 21.75
N ASP A 137 -7.75 -15.31 21.18
CA ASP A 137 -8.07 -16.37 20.22
C ASP A 137 -7.40 -16.09 18.86
N PRO A 138 -6.83 -17.13 18.19
CA PRO A 138 -6.22 -16.97 16.89
C PRO A 138 -7.25 -16.60 15.82
N LEU A 139 -6.89 -15.65 14.96
CA LEU A 139 -7.71 -15.23 13.83
C LEU A 139 -7.81 -16.36 12.79
N SER A 140 -9.00 -16.57 12.24
CA SER A 140 -9.11 -17.38 11.01
C SER A 140 -8.45 -16.65 9.83
N SER A 141 -8.03 -17.39 8.79
CA SER A 141 -7.35 -16.79 7.63
C SER A 141 -8.18 -15.72 6.92
N ALA A 142 -9.51 -15.86 6.91
CA ALA A 142 -10.41 -14.86 6.33
C ALA A 142 -10.44 -13.56 7.17
N GLU A 143 -10.40 -13.68 8.49
CA GLU A 143 -10.41 -12.53 9.40
C GLU A 143 -9.06 -11.82 9.44
N ALA A 144 -7.95 -12.57 9.36
CA ALA A 144 -6.62 -12.00 9.24
C ALA A 144 -6.48 -11.17 7.96
N ARG A 145 -6.96 -11.68 6.82
CA ARG A 145 -6.98 -10.95 5.54
C ARG A 145 -7.81 -9.67 5.63
N TYR A 146 -8.99 -9.76 6.22
CA TYR A 146 -9.85 -8.59 6.43
C TYR A 146 -9.19 -7.52 7.31
N LEU A 147 -8.49 -7.95 8.37
CA LEU A 147 -7.77 -7.04 9.26
C LEU A 147 -6.61 -6.34 8.55
N ASP A 148 -5.90 -7.02 7.66
CA ASP A 148 -4.84 -6.41 6.84
C ASP A 148 -5.43 -5.35 5.89
N GLU A 149 -6.48 -5.69 5.14
CA GLU A 149 -7.19 -4.76 4.25
C GLU A 149 -7.74 -3.53 5.00
N ALA A 150 -8.43 -3.75 6.12
CA ALA A 150 -8.96 -2.69 6.95
C ALA A 150 -7.83 -1.84 7.55
N SER A 151 -6.75 -2.45 8.03
CA SER A 151 -5.61 -1.73 8.60
C SER A 151 -4.93 -0.84 7.56
N THR A 152 -4.76 -1.32 6.32
CA THR A 152 -4.23 -0.50 5.22
C THR A 152 -5.12 0.69 4.90
N ASP A 153 -6.44 0.51 4.74
CA ASP A 153 -7.35 1.64 4.44
C ASP A 153 -7.38 2.64 5.62
N LEU A 154 -7.47 2.16 6.87
CA LEU A 154 -7.39 3.00 8.08
C LEU A 154 -6.10 3.82 8.11
N TYR A 155 -4.97 3.16 7.80
CA TYR A 155 -3.67 3.78 7.77
C TYR A 155 -3.55 4.85 6.67
N CYS A 156 -3.97 4.52 5.45
CA CYS A 156 -3.96 5.45 4.32
C CYS A 156 -4.89 6.65 4.54
N ARG A 157 -6.09 6.45 5.11
CA ARG A 157 -6.98 7.55 5.53
C ARG A 157 -6.34 8.48 6.53
N ALA A 158 -5.62 7.94 7.51
CA ALA A 158 -4.99 8.73 8.54
C ALA A 158 -3.83 9.57 7.97
N LEU A 159 -3.05 9.01 7.05
CA LEU A 159 -2.03 9.75 6.29
C LEU A 159 -2.64 10.80 5.36
N ALA A 160 -3.73 10.48 4.67
CA ALA A 160 -4.40 11.39 3.76
C ALA A 160 -5.01 12.60 4.47
N LYS A 161 -5.61 12.42 5.66
CA LYS A 161 -6.08 13.52 6.50
C LYS A 161 -4.99 14.50 6.91
N ARG A 162 -3.72 14.07 6.89
CA ARG A 162 -2.55 14.89 7.18
C ARG A 162 -1.91 15.48 5.92
N GLY A 163 -2.43 15.20 4.73
CA GLY A 163 -1.85 15.63 3.46
C GLY A 163 -0.55 14.90 3.09
N THR A 164 -0.23 13.80 3.78
CA THR A 164 1.02 13.04 3.55
C THR A 164 0.96 12.19 2.28
N ILE A 165 -0.23 11.69 1.95
CA ILE A 165 -0.52 10.99 0.71
C ILE A 165 -1.90 11.41 0.20
N THR A 166 -2.17 11.13 -1.07
CA THR A 166 -3.55 10.86 -1.53
C THR A 166 -3.64 9.39 -1.88
N TYR A 167 -4.84 8.81 -1.84
CA TYR A 167 -5.01 7.39 -2.17
C TYR A 167 -6.37 7.13 -2.81
N GLU A 168 -6.39 6.12 -3.68
CA GLU A 168 -7.55 5.66 -4.44
C GLU A 168 -7.56 4.13 -4.44
N CYS A 169 -8.73 3.52 -4.55
CA CYS A 169 -8.84 2.08 -4.74
C CYS A 169 -9.97 1.76 -5.72
N GLY A 170 -9.75 0.75 -6.56
CA GLY A 170 -10.76 0.17 -7.43
C GLY A 170 -10.90 -1.31 -7.13
N LEU A 171 -12.13 -1.78 -7.07
CA LEU A 171 -12.44 -3.12 -6.61
C LEU A 171 -13.12 -3.96 -7.66
N SER A 172 -12.79 -5.24 -7.67
CA SER A 172 -13.65 -6.22 -8.32
C SER A 172 -15.02 -6.24 -7.62
N ARG A 173 -16.08 -6.45 -8.40
CA ARG A 173 -17.45 -6.55 -7.89
C ARG A 173 -17.61 -7.57 -6.75
N ARG A 174 -16.77 -8.62 -6.75
CA ARG A 174 -16.73 -9.64 -5.70
C ARG A 174 -16.21 -9.05 -4.37
N LEU A 175 -15.15 -8.25 -4.42
CA LEU A 175 -14.61 -7.59 -3.24
C LEU A 175 -15.48 -6.41 -2.78
N GLU A 176 -16.12 -5.67 -3.68
CA GLU A 176 -17.08 -4.60 -3.29
C GLU A 176 -18.21 -5.13 -2.39
N ILE A 177 -18.79 -6.29 -2.74
CA ILE A 177 -19.84 -6.94 -1.95
C ILE A 177 -19.29 -7.40 -0.59
N ALA A 178 -18.06 -7.92 -0.55
CA ALA A 178 -17.40 -8.30 0.69
C ALA A 178 -17.04 -7.09 1.57
N TRP A 179 -16.76 -5.92 0.98
CA TRP A 179 -16.28 -4.73 1.70
C TRP A 179 -17.42 -3.92 2.36
N ASN A 180 -18.63 -3.96 1.80
CA ASN A 180 -19.75 -3.09 2.20
C ASN A 180 -20.25 -3.24 3.67
N PRO A 181 -20.38 -4.46 4.24
CA PRO A 181 -20.89 -4.66 5.61
C PRO A 181 -19.98 -4.09 6.72
N HIS A 182 -18.74 -3.78 6.39
CA HIS A 182 -17.67 -3.53 7.33
C HIS A 182 -17.24 -2.06 7.43
N SER A 183 -17.86 -1.19 6.62
CA SER A 183 -17.62 0.26 6.57
C SER A 183 -17.87 0.96 7.92
N ARG A 184 -18.89 0.54 8.67
CA ARG A 184 -19.21 1.13 10.00
C ARG A 184 -18.16 0.82 11.07
N LEU A 185 -17.71 -0.44 11.16
CA LEU A 185 -16.67 -0.85 12.12
C LEU A 185 -15.36 -0.12 11.84
N ARG A 186 -15.05 0.05 10.54
CA ARG A 186 -13.90 0.81 10.07
C ARG A 186 -13.96 2.28 10.47
N ASP A 187 -15.06 2.98 10.22
CA ASP A 187 -15.17 4.41 10.54
C ASP A 187 -15.06 4.67 12.06
N GLU A 188 -15.59 3.75 12.87
CA GLU A 188 -15.43 3.77 14.33
C GLU A 188 -13.97 3.54 14.76
N LEU A 189 -13.27 2.59 14.15
CA LEU A 189 -11.83 2.36 14.37
C LEU A 189 -10.97 3.56 13.93
N VAL A 190 -11.28 4.24 12.80
CA VAL A 190 -10.62 5.50 12.41
C VAL A 190 -10.80 6.52 13.52
N ARG A 191 -12.04 6.72 13.97
CA ARG A 191 -12.37 7.74 14.98
C ARG A 191 -11.56 7.53 16.26
N LEU A 192 -11.49 6.28 16.73
CA LEU A 192 -10.76 5.91 17.94
C LEU A 192 -9.24 6.06 17.76
N THR A 193 -8.70 5.66 16.61
CA THR A 193 -7.26 5.77 16.32
C THR A 193 -6.81 7.22 16.19
N VAL A 194 -7.58 8.05 15.46
CA VAL A 194 -7.30 9.49 15.32
C VAL A 194 -7.46 10.23 16.66
N ALA A 195 -8.43 9.85 17.49
CA ALA A 195 -8.60 10.44 18.83
C ALA A 195 -7.40 10.12 19.74
N ARG A 196 -6.85 8.90 19.67
CA ARG A 196 -5.71 8.45 20.49
C ARG A 196 -4.34 8.96 19.99
N SER A 197 -4.21 9.19 18.69
CA SER A 197 -2.97 9.71 18.08
C SER A 197 -2.88 11.24 18.06
N ARG A 198 -3.74 11.94 18.82
CA ARG A 198 -3.50 13.32 19.25
C ARG A 198 -2.27 13.35 20.15
N ILE A 199 -1.10 13.41 19.53
CA ILE A 199 0.15 13.79 20.19
C ILE A 199 -0.11 15.17 20.81
N PRO A 200 0.04 15.36 22.13
CA PRO A 200 -0.01 16.70 22.69
C PRO A 200 1.08 17.52 22.00
N GLN A 201 0.69 18.58 21.29
CA GLN A 201 1.62 19.61 20.84
C GLN A 201 2.15 20.30 22.09
N ARG A 202 3.22 19.74 22.67
CA ARG A 202 4.01 20.45 23.66
C ARG A 202 5.03 21.28 22.87
N TYR A 203 4.72 22.57 22.78
CA TYR A 203 5.70 23.64 22.52
C TYR A 203 6.78 23.64 23.60
#